data_AF-A0A7T6XNE4-F1
#
_entry.id   AF-A0A7T6XNE4-F1
#
_cell.length_a   1.000
_cell.length_b   1.000
_cell.length_c   1.000
_cell.angle_alpha   90.00
_cell.angle_beta   90.00
_cell.angle_gamma   90.00
#
_symmetry.space_group_name_H-M   'P 1'
#
loop_
_entity.id
_entity.type
_entity.pdbx_description
1 polymer ?
#
loop_
_entity_poly.entity_id
_entity_poly.type
_entity_poly.pdbx_seq_one_letter_code
_entity_poly.pdbx_strand_id
1 'polypeptide(L)'
;MATTSPELQFEKLWPDDSIITFESFDLPTSNQRILGPPHPKNTVIPLALRPVKADYKATLDTVLETIKNLQAKDGILTKKLARHGTLLFRDLPIQNADDFSKFAHAFGYNPHEIIGIVVDRPLLASNVAPANEAPKEVPIYSHNESPQVPHAPEYIFFYGHRAPLRGGESPISSSLELFNRAQQEIPEFIAEVTEKGILSQVTYRVEKQFEGGSTLKQAFGKEIQEGDDEETKRRKIEAQIARYGRGEHTTWEWTDDGLVLSHRLPVVRTQPGTNLPTLFTGLAAYWKRAQFDVEVRKKVTQQLSLEMGRLFLKIILNNWQRLQKRFGFCTIGKRVMCWFTITSLLNMAENRGKASNPIGLF
;
A
#
# COMPACT_ATOMS: atom_id res chain seq x y z
N MET A 1 -17.75 38.96 -23.08
CA MET A 1 -18.05 38.43 -21.72
C MET A 1 -17.06 37.31 -21.45
N ALA A 2 -15.96 37.62 -20.75
CA ALA A 2 -14.99 36.62 -20.32
C ALA A 2 -15.45 36.09 -18.96
N THR A 3 -15.78 34.80 -18.90
CA THR A 3 -16.12 34.12 -17.64
C THR A 3 -14.85 33.90 -16.85
N THR A 4 -14.68 34.71 -15.80
CA THR A 4 -13.67 34.55 -14.75
C THR A 4 -13.84 33.19 -14.09
N SER A 5 -12.80 32.36 -14.19
CA SER A 5 -12.67 31.12 -13.43
C SER A 5 -12.65 31.46 -11.93
N PRO A 6 -13.39 30.76 -11.05
CA PRO A 6 -13.36 31.07 -9.63
C PRO A 6 -11.96 30.76 -9.10
N GLU A 7 -11.29 31.80 -8.59
CA GLU A 7 -10.04 31.69 -7.85
C GLU A 7 -10.27 30.77 -6.64
N LEU A 8 -9.50 29.69 -6.57
CA LEU A 8 -9.40 28.84 -5.40
C LEU A 8 -8.86 29.68 -4.25
N GLN A 9 -9.74 30.07 -3.32
CA GLN A 9 -9.32 30.77 -2.11
C GLN A 9 -8.50 29.82 -1.23
N PHE A 10 -7.25 30.19 -0.99
CA PHE A 10 -6.33 29.45 -0.13
C PHE A 10 -6.71 29.67 1.33
N GLU A 11 -7.38 28.69 1.95
CA GLU A 11 -7.47 28.63 3.41
C GLU A 11 -6.06 28.45 3.99
N LYS A 12 -5.70 29.23 5.02
CA LYS A 12 -4.48 29.01 5.81
C LYS A 12 -4.64 27.65 6.52
N LEU A 13 -4.08 26.60 5.93
CA LEU A 13 -4.34 25.19 6.28
C LEU A 13 -3.75 24.75 7.63
N TRP A 14 -3.02 25.61 8.35
CA TRP A 14 -2.19 25.23 9.49
C TRP A 14 -2.15 26.33 10.57
N PRO A 15 -1.99 25.95 11.85
CA PRO A 15 -1.80 26.91 12.95
C PRO A 15 -0.50 27.71 12.84
N ASP A 16 -0.53 28.94 13.34
CA ASP A 16 0.55 29.95 13.23
C ASP A 16 1.81 29.66 14.07
N ASP A 17 1.78 28.68 14.97
CA ASP A 17 2.85 28.47 15.97
C ASP A 17 4.07 27.68 15.45
N SER A 18 4.15 27.43 14.13
CA SER A 18 5.24 26.66 13.52
C SER A 18 6.32 27.56 12.91
N ILE A 19 7.60 27.26 13.16
CA ILE A 19 8.76 27.99 12.62
C ILE A 19 8.73 28.03 11.08
N ILE A 20 8.16 26.99 10.47
CA ILE A 20 7.89 26.89 9.03
C ILE A 20 6.45 26.43 8.89
N THR A 21 5.68 27.06 8.00
CA THR A 21 4.37 26.56 7.60
C THR A 21 4.49 25.81 6.27
N PHE A 22 3.58 24.87 6.00
CA PHE A 22 3.45 24.28 4.67
C PHE A 22 2.34 25.00 3.92
N GLU A 23 2.49 25.28 2.64
CA GLU A 23 1.37 25.68 1.79
C GLU A 23 1.06 24.58 0.79
N SER A 24 -0.23 24.46 0.46
CA SER A 24 -0.64 23.70 -0.71
C SER A 24 -0.34 24.49 -1.98
N PHE A 25 0.08 23.80 -3.03
CA PHE A 25 0.25 24.39 -4.35
C PHE A 25 -0.27 23.45 -5.44
N ASP A 26 -0.62 24.01 -6.59
CA ASP A 26 -1.12 23.22 -7.71
C ASP A 26 0.02 22.57 -8.50
N LEU A 27 -0.22 21.34 -8.93
CA LEU A 27 0.65 20.67 -9.90
C LEU A 27 0.03 20.79 -11.30
N PRO A 28 0.80 20.56 -12.38
CA PRO A 28 0.24 20.41 -13.72
C PRO A 28 -0.91 19.40 -13.73
N THR A 29 -1.90 19.57 -14.61
CA THR A 29 -3.09 18.70 -14.69
C THR A 29 -2.77 17.25 -15.04
N SER A 30 -1.61 16.98 -15.64
CA SER A 30 -1.07 15.62 -15.82
C SER A 30 -0.62 14.97 -14.51
N ASN A 31 -0.42 15.77 -13.47
CA ASN A 31 0.23 15.44 -12.20
C ASN A 31 -0.62 15.79 -10.98
N GLN A 32 -1.86 16.25 -11.19
CA GLN A 32 -2.87 16.43 -10.14
C GLN A 32 -4.24 16.44 -10.76
N ARG A 33 -5.19 15.79 -10.08
CA ARG A 33 -6.60 15.81 -10.45
C ARG A 33 -7.50 15.87 -9.24
N ILE A 34 -8.75 16.23 -9.47
CA ILE A 34 -9.81 16.09 -8.48
C ILE A 34 -10.28 14.62 -8.44
N LEU A 35 -10.41 14.09 -7.24
CA LEU A 35 -10.98 12.78 -6.96
C LEU A 35 -12.52 12.84 -7.09
N GLY A 36 -13.08 11.82 -7.72
CA GLY A 36 -14.52 11.61 -7.79
C GLY A 36 -15.06 10.89 -6.54
N PRO A 37 -16.35 10.49 -6.55
CA PRO A 37 -16.95 9.73 -5.46
C PRO A 37 -16.14 8.48 -5.10
N PRO A 38 -16.05 8.11 -3.80
CA PRO A 38 -16.80 8.65 -2.66
C PRO A 38 -16.10 9.84 -1.95
N HIS A 39 -15.07 10.44 -2.56
CA HIS A 39 -14.34 11.53 -1.93
C HIS A 39 -15.18 12.80 -1.78
N PRO A 40 -14.92 13.62 -0.72
CA PRO A 40 -15.52 14.95 -0.62
C PRO A 40 -15.20 15.80 -1.86
N LYS A 41 -16.12 16.71 -2.22
CA LYS A 41 -15.91 17.65 -3.33
C LYS A 41 -14.58 18.40 -3.20
N ASN A 42 -13.97 18.73 -4.33
CA ASN A 42 -12.70 19.47 -4.45
C ASN A 42 -11.50 18.77 -3.79
N THR A 43 -11.59 17.48 -3.50
CA THR A 43 -10.44 16.71 -3.00
C THR A 43 -9.47 16.42 -4.14
N VAL A 44 -8.22 16.88 -4.02
CA VAL A 44 -7.17 16.64 -5.01
C VAL A 44 -6.31 15.42 -4.66
N ILE A 45 -5.73 14.76 -5.67
CA ILE A 45 -4.68 13.77 -5.51
C ILE A 45 -3.48 14.11 -6.42
N PRO A 46 -2.23 14.12 -5.90
CA PRO A 46 -1.91 14.26 -4.48
C PRO A 46 -2.30 15.66 -3.97
N LEU A 47 -2.34 15.83 -2.65
CA LEU A 47 -2.17 17.16 -2.04
C LEU A 47 -0.68 17.49 -2.04
N ALA A 48 -0.27 18.46 -2.86
CA ALA A 48 1.12 18.88 -2.92
C ALA A 48 1.39 19.98 -1.90
N LEU A 49 2.46 19.83 -1.13
CA LEU A 49 2.86 20.67 -0.01
C LEU A 49 4.31 21.12 -0.19
N ARG A 50 4.58 22.39 0.09
CA ARG A 50 5.96 22.93 0.13
C ARG A 50 6.12 23.85 1.34
N PRO A 51 7.34 23.97 1.89
CA PRO A 51 7.58 24.88 3.01
C PRO A 51 7.46 26.34 2.55
N VAL A 52 6.74 27.16 3.32
CA VAL A 52 6.68 28.61 3.19
C VAL A 52 7.67 29.22 4.17
N LYS A 53 8.43 30.20 3.67
CA LYS A 53 9.46 30.88 4.44
C LYS A 53 8.83 31.96 5.33
N ALA A 54 9.07 31.88 6.63
CA ALA A 54 9.18 33.07 7.47
C ALA A 54 10.68 33.43 7.52
N ASP A 55 11.11 34.36 6.65
CA ASP A 55 12.43 35.04 6.64
C ASP A 55 13.74 34.21 6.64
N TYR A 56 13.71 32.87 6.74
CA TYR A 56 14.87 31.99 6.77
C TYR A 56 14.73 30.79 5.82
N LYS A 57 15.87 30.21 5.40
CA LYS A 57 15.89 28.95 4.64
C LYS A 57 15.43 27.81 5.54
N ALA A 58 14.47 27.01 5.05
CA ALA A 58 14.07 25.78 5.73
C ALA A 58 15.28 24.85 5.93
N THR A 59 15.59 24.53 7.19
CA THR A 59 16.58 23.53 7.55
C THR A 59 15.89 22.18 7.78
N LEU A 60 16.65 21.09 7.71
CA LEU A 60 16.09 19.76 7.98
C LEU A 60 15.45 19.73 9.37
N ASP A 61 16.12 20.20 10.41
CA ASP A 61 15.62 20.17 11.79
C ASP A 61 14.29 20.92 11.94
N THR A 62 14.20 22.12 11.38
CA THR A 62 12.95 22.91 11.39
C THR A 62 11.81 22.22 10.64
N VAL A 63 12.11 21.51 9.54
CA VAL A 63 11.11 20.70 8.81
C VAL A 63 10.66 19.51 9.66
N LEU A 64 11.59 18.79 10.29
CA LEU A 64 11.28 17.63 11.12
C LEU A 64 10.43 18.03 12.34
N GLU A 65 10.79 19.12 13.01
CA GLU A 65 10.03 19.67 14.13
C GLU A 65 8.62 20.07 13.69
N THR A 66 8.49 20.75 12.54
CA THR A 66 7.19 21.12 11.98
C THR A 66 6.32 19.89 11.70
N ILE A 67 6.86 18.85 11.04
CA ILE A 67 6.11 17.61 10.77
C ILE A 67 5.66 16.94 12.07
N LYS A 68 6.53 16.86 13.08
CA LYS A 68 6.19 16.32 14.40
C LYS A 68 5.06 17.12 15.05
N ASN A 69 5.15 18.45 15.07
CA ASN A 69 4.16 19.32 15.68
C ASN A 69 2.81 19.25 14.97
N LEU A 70 2.82 19.25 13.63
CA LEU A 70 1.62 19.05 12.84
C LEU A 70 0.98 17.70 13.16
N GLN A 71 1.75 16.61 13.08
CA GLN A 71 1.24 15.28 13.34
C GLN A 71 0.73 15.10 14.79
N ALA A 72 1.43 15.68 15.79
CA ALA A 72 0.99 15.67 17.19
C ALA A 72 -0.31 16.44 17.40
N LYS A 73 -0.60 17.43 16.54
CA LYS A 73 -1.87 18.15 16.51
C LYS A 73 -2.96 17.30 15.86
N ASP A 74 -3.47 16.34 16.62
CA ASP A 74 -4.64 15.53 16.27
C ASP A 74 -4.46 14.75 14.95
N GLY A 75 -3.22 14.32 14.66
CA GLY A 75 -2.90 13.51 13.48
C GLY A 75 -3.21 14.20 12.16
N ILE A 76 -3.12 15.54 12.09
CA ILE A 76 -3.61 16.30 10.93
C ILE A 76 -3.03 15.82 9.60
N LEU A 77 -1.74 15.44 9.54
CA LEU A 77 -1.11 14.94 8.32
C LEU A 77 -1.71 13.59 7.92
N THR A 78 -1.98 12.72 8.90
CA THR A 78 -2.69 11.45 8.69
C THR A 78 -4.12 11.67 8.19
N LYS A 79 -4.84 12.65 8.73
CA LYS A 79 -6.19 13.02 8.26
C LYS A 79 -6.17 13.59 6.84
N LYS A 80 -5.19 14.43 6.51
CA LYS A 80 -4.99 14.94 5.13
C LYS A 80 -4.64 13.78 4.19
N LEU A 81 -3.78 12.86 4.61
CA LEU A 81 -3.45 11.67 3.82
C LEU A 81 -4.70 10.80 3.58
N ALA A 82 -5.53 10.57 4.60
CA ALA A 82 -6.78 9.84 4.46
C ALA A 82 -7.76 10.47 3.47
N ARG A 83 -7.86 11.82 3.47
CA ARG A 83 -8.69 12.56 2.52
C ARG A 83 -8.15 12.52 1.10
N HIS A 84 -6.86 12.84 0.92
CA HIS A 84 -6.28 13.07 -0.40
C HIS A 84 -5.67 11.82 -1.04
N GLY A 85 -5.57 10.72 -0.28
CA GLY A 85 -4.92 9.47 -0.68
C GLY A 85 -3.38 9.55 -0.75
N THR A 86 -2.83 10.73 -1.06
CA THR A 86 -1.38 10.96 -1.14
C THR A 86 -1.02 12.39 -0.79
N LEU A 87 0.04 12.55 0.00
CA LEU A 87 0.72 13.83 0.23
C LEU A 87 2.03 13.86 -0.56
N LEU A 88 2.27 14.92 -1.32
CA LEU A 88 3.54 15.14 -2.02
C LEU A 88 4.25 16.33 -1.38
N PHE A 89 5.39 16.09 -0.74
CA PHE A 89 6.24 17.17 -0.24
C PHE A 89 7.30 17.55 -1.28
N ARG A 90 7.43 18.84 -1.58
CA ARG A 90 8.47 19.39 -2.47
C ARG A 90 9.32 20.42 -1.73
N ASP A 91 10.49 20.69 -2.30
CA ASP A 91 11.43 21.72 -1.85
C ASP A 91 11.89 21.54 -0.39
N LEU A 92 12.01 20.27 0.04
CA LEU A 92 12.56 19.90 1.33
C LEU A 92 14.10 19.83 1.29
N PRO A 93 14.79 20.17 2.38
CA PRO A 93 16.25 20.03 2.50
C PRO A 93 16.67 18.57 2.80
N ILE A 94 16.17 17.60 2.02
CA ILE A 94 16.47 16.16 2.14
C ILE A 94 17.47 15.76 1.05
N GLN A 95 18.69 15.39 1.43
CA GLN A 95 19.78 15.17 0.47
C GLN A 95 20.18 13.69 0.32
N ASN A 96 19.86 12.86 1.31
CA ASN A 96 20.29 11.47 1.38
C ASN A 96 19.24 10.58 2.07
N ALA A 97 19.56 9.29 2.20
CA ALA A 97 18.67 8.29 2.81
C ALA A 97 18.45 8.54 4.32
N ASP A 98 19.44 9.04 5.06
CA ASP A 98 19.32 9.34 6.49
C ASP A 98 18.39 10.53 6.75
N ASP A 99 18.48 11.59 5.95
CA ASP A 99 17.57 12.74 6.01
C ASP A 99 16.13 12.29 5.75
N PHE A 100 15.94 11.42 4.75
CA PHE A 100 14.65 10.87 4.41
C PHE A 100 14.10 9.94 5.51
N SER A 101 14.96 9.11 6.11
CA SER A 101 14.61 8.28 7.24
C SER A 101 14.09 9.13 8.41
N LYS A 102 14.84 10.17 8.81
CA LYS A 102 14.41 11.13 9.84
C LYS A 102 13.08 11.81 9.50
N PHE A 103 12.88 12.20 8.25
CA PHE A 103 11.63 12.79 7.77
C PHE A 103 10.45 11.82 7.88
N ALA A 104 10.60 10.57 7.45
CA ALA A 104 9.55 9.56 7.56
C ALA A 104 9.20 9.27 9.03
N HIS A 105 10.22 9.16 9.90
CA HIS A 105 10.02 8.95 11.35
C HIS A 105 9.37 10.14 12.06
N ALA A 106 9.46 11.36 11.52
CA ALA A 106 8.81 12.54 12.09
C ALA A 106 7.27 12.45 12.12
N PHE A 107 6.67 11.58 11.29
CA PHE A 107 5.23 11.29 11.31
C PHE A 107 4.81 10.38 12.48
N GLY A 108 5.75 9.83 13.25
CA GLY A 108 5.44 8.97 14.40
C GLY A 108 4.76 7.65 14.04
N TYR A 109 4.79 7.22 12.78
CA TYR A 109 4.31 5.91 12.37
C TYR A 109 5.27 4.81 12.82
N ASN A 110 4.71 3.66 13.20
CA ASN A 110 5.50 2.48 13.51
C ASN A 110 6.11 1.91 12.22
N PRO A 111 7.40 1.58 12.21
CA PRO A 111 8.01 0.93 11.06
C PRO A 111 7.35 -0.42 10.77
N HIS A 112 7.08 -0.68 9.50
CA HIS A 112 6.51 -1.95 9.07
C HIS A 112 7.57 -3.05 9.08
N GLU A 113 7.27 -4.16 9.75
CA GLU A 113 8.09 -5.36 9.68
C GLU A 113 7.64 -6.26 8.53
N ILE A 114 8.55 -6.51 7.58
CA ILE A 114 8.32 -7.43 6.46
C ILE A 114 8.50 -8.87 6.96
N ILE A 115 7.45 -9.68 6.77
CA ILE A 115 7.38 -11.10 7.15
C ILE A 115 6.60 -11.86 6.10
N GLY A 116 7.09 -13.05 5.75
CA GLY A 116 6.48 -13.83 4.67
C GLY A 116 6.57 -13.17 3.29
N ILE A 117 7.39 -12.13 3.12
CA ILE A 117 7.65 -11.51 1.82
C ILE A 117 9.15 -11.30 1.65
N VAL A 118 9.63 -11.62 0.45
CA VAL A 118 11.02 -11.44 0.04
C VAL A 118 11.25 -10.00 -0.34
N VAL A 119 12.13 -9.32 0.38
CA VAL A 119 12.97 -8.26 -0.17
C VAL A 119 14.20 -8.14 0.70
N ASP A 120 15.22 -8.94 0.37
CA ASP A 120 16.56 -8.76 0.93
C ASP A 120 17.19 -7.54 0.25
N ARG A 121 16.76 -6.36 0.70
CA ARG A 121 17.22 -5.09 0.18
C ARG A 121 18.24 -4.52 1.15
N PRO A 122 19.40 -4.06 0.67
CA PRO A 122 20.33 -3.36 1.54
C PRO A 122 19.63 -2.12 2.12
N LEU A 123 19.67 -2.00 3.45
CA LEU A 123 19.22 -0.78 4.10
C LEU A 123 20.18 0.36 3.72
N LEU A 124 19.63 1.43 3.17
CA LEU A 124 20.37 2.66 2.89
C LEU A 124 20.41 3.58 4.12
N ALA A 125 19.41 3.45 5.00
CA ALA A 125 19.29 4.07 6.32
C ALA A 125 18.23 3.29 7.12
N SER A 126 17.98 3.66 8.38
CA SER A 126 16.91 3.06 9.19
C SER A 126 15.56 3.10 8.45
N ASN A 127 14.97 1.92 8.21
CA ASN A 127 13.71 1.75 7.49
C ASN A 127 13.66 2.34 6.06
N VAL A 128 14.82 2.51 5.42
CA VAL A 128 14.93 2.96 4.02
C VAL A 128 15.65 1.92 3.20
N ALA A 129 14.98 1.46 2.14
CA ALA A 129 15.51 0.48 1.20
C ALA A 129 15.18 0.87 -0.26
N PRO A 130 15.96 0.43 -1.26
CA PRO A 130 15.62 0.61 -2.67
C PRO A 130 14.23 0.05 -3.01
N ALA A 131 13.48 0.64 -3.94
CA ALA A 131 12.08 0.24 -4.18
C ALA A 131 11.88 -0.94 -5.14
N ASN A 132 12.82 -1.21 -6.05
CA ASN A 132 12.74 -2.31 -7.00
C ASN A 132 14.12 -2.65 -7.58
N GLU A 133 14.33 -3.93 -7.88
CA GLU A 133 15.53 -4.46 -8.56
C GLU A 133 15.23 -4.92 -10.00
N ALA A 134 13.96 -4.92 -10.42
CA ALA A 134 13.59 -5.34 -11.77
C ALA A 134 14.17 -4.37 -12.83
N PRO A 135 14.42 -4.86 -14.06
CA PRO A 135 14.92 -4.04 -15.15
C PRO A 135 14.03 -2.83 -15.43
N LYS A 136 14.64 -1.69 -15.81
CA LYS A 136 13.95 -0.41 -16.05
C LYS A 136 12.93 -0.48 -17.19
N GLU A 137 13.03 -1.49 -18.05
CA GLU A 137 12.15 -1.75 -19.19
C GLU A 137 10.87 -2.51 -18.79
N VAL A 138 10.84 -3.16 -17.62
CA VAL A 138 9.71 -3.99 -17.20
C VAL A 138 8.62 -3.11 -16.58
N PRO A 139 7.41 -3.06 -17.17
CA PRO A 139 6.31 -2.34 -16.56
C PRO A 139 5.87 -3.07 -15.29
N ILE A 140 5.71 -2.31 -14.21
CA ILE A 140 5.12 -2.85 -12.98
C ILE A 140 3.64 -2.47 -12.98
N TYR A 141 2.79 -3.45 -12.75
CA TYR A 141 1.34 -3.30 -12.85
C TYR A 141 0.74 -2.78 -11.54
N SER A 142 -0.47 -2.22 -11.63
CA SER A 142 -1.22 -1.71 -10.48
C SER A 142 -1.44 -2.80 -9.42
N HIS A 143 -1.09 -2.51 -8.17
CA HIS A 143 -1.30 -3.35 -7.00
C HIS A 143 -1.32 -2.49 -5.74
N ASN A 144 -1.94 -2.96 -4.67
CA ASN A 144 -1.58 -2.53 -3.32
C ASN A 144 -0.26 -3.19 -2.94
N GLU A 145 0.46 -2.70 -1.93
CA GLU A 145 1.66 -3.39 -1.42
C GLU A 145 1.27 -4.58 -0.56
N SER A 146 1.95 -5.69 -0.78
CA SER A 146 1.76 -6.91 0.02
C SER A 146 0.30 -7.42 0.11
N PRO A 147 -0.54 -7.39 -0.95
CA PRO A 147 -1.93 -7.86 -0.92
C PRO A 147 -2.06 -9.36 -0.70
N GLN A 148 -0.96 -10.10 -0.85
CA GLN A 148 -0.86 -11.54 -0.71
C GLN A 148 -0.56 -12.01 0.72
N VAL A 149 -0.36 -11.10 1.68
CA VAL A 149 -0.12 -11.43 3.09
C VAL A 149 -1.10 -10.70 4.02
N PRO A 150 -1.36 -11.26 5.22
CA PRO A 150 -2.23 -10.63 6.21
C PRO A 150 -1.66 -9.34 6.81
N HIS A 151 -0.33 -9.23 6.90
CA HIS A 151 0.37 -8.08 7.48
C HIS A 151 0.91 -7.18 6.37
N ALA A 152 0.06 -6.30 5.86
CA ALA A 152 0.44 -5.30 4.86
C ALA A 152 0.77 -3.95 5.53
N PRO A 153 1.65 -3.12 4.94
CA PRO A 153 1.96 -1.82 5.50
C PRO A 153 0.74 -0.89 5.47
N GLU A 154 0.56 -0.11 6.54
CA GLU A 154 -0.50 0.91 6.61
C GLU A 154 -0.15 2.15 5.78
N TYR A 155 1.13 2.51 5.78
CA TYR A 155 1.70 3.68 5.12
C TYR A 155 2.98 3.29 4.37
N ILE A 156 3.28 4.06 3.33
CA ILE A 156 4.55 3.98 2.62
C ILE A 156 5.04 5.39 2.29
N PHE A 157 6.36 5.53 2.19
CA PHE A 157 6.99 6.75 1.76
C PHE A 157 7.86 6.48 0.53
N PHE A 158 7.80 7.36 -0.46
CA PHE A 158 8.70 7.36 -1.60
C PHE A 158 9.63 8.55 -1.56
N TYR A 159 10.89 8.31 -1.91
CA TYR A 159 11.93 9.32 -2.02
C TYR A 159 12.68 9.21 -3.34
N GLY A 160 12.61 10.28 -4.13
CA GLY A 160 13.36 10.42 -5.37
C GLY A 160 14.76 10.98 -5.12
N HIS A 161 15.71 10.14 -4.70
CA HIS A 161 17.08 10.57 -4.40
C HIS A 161 17.80 11.28 -5.57
N ARG A 162 17.62 10.77 -6.78
CA ARG A 162 17.97 11.46 -8.04
C ARG A 162 16.67 11.58 -8.83
N ALA A 163 16.53 12.41 -9.88
CA ALA A 163 15.35 12.47 -10.79
C ALA A 163 15.74 12.06 -12.25
N PRO A 164 14.98 11.22 -13.00
CA PRO A 164 15.44 10.60 -14.23
C PRO A 164 15.14 11.57 -15.37
N LEU A 165 15.89 11.47 -16.46
CA LEU A 165 15.68 12.39 -17.58
C LEU A 165 14.33 12.17 -18.27
N ARG A 166 13.84 10.93 -18.34
CA ARG A 166 12.55 10.55 -18.93
C ARG A 166 12.01 9.28 -18.26
N GLY A 167 10.68 9.21 -18.11
CA GLY A 167 10.02 8.04 -17.54
C GLY A 167 10.26 7.86 -16.04
N GLY A 168 9.96 6.67 -15.54
CA GLY A 168 10.20 6.27 -14.15
C GLY A 168 9.20 6.87 -13.15
N GLU A 169 8.13 7.50 -13.62
CA GLU A 169 7.07 8.04 -12.77
C GLU A 169 6.37 6.97 -11.93
N SER A 170 5.64 7.44 -10.94
CA SER A 170 4.88 6.64 -9.96
C SER A 170 3.42 6.97 -10.12
N PRO A 171 2.69 6.30 -11.03
CA PRO A 171 1.27 6.56 -11.18
C PRO A 171 0.54 6.16 -9.89
N ILE A 172 -0.29 7.07 -9.39
CA ILE A 172 -1.13 6.83 -8.21
C ILE A 172 -2.59 7.00 -8.64
N SER A 173 -3.45 6.11 -8.15
CA SER A 173 -4.90 6.19 -8.30
C SER A 173 -5.59 6.13 -6.93
N SER A 174 -6.93 6.07 -6.87
CA SER A 174 -7.65 5.91 -5.61
C SER A 174 -8.42 4.59 -5.62
N SER A 175 -8.15 3.73 -4.64
CA SER A 175 -8.85 2.46 -4.52
C SER A 175 -10.29 2.63 -4.03
N LEU A 176 -10.59 3.75 -3.35
CA LEU A 176 -11.94 4.12 -2.98
C LEU A 176 -12.78 4.45 -4.22
N GLU A 177 -12.23 5.29 -5.11
CA GLU A 177 -12.87 5.64 -6.39
C GLU A 177 -13.00 4.39 -7.27
N LEU A 178 -11.96 3.55 -7.29
CA LEU A 178 -12.00 2.30 -8.02
C LEU A 178 -13.07 1.34 -7.51
N PHE A 179 -13.15 1.11 -6.19
CA PHE A 179 -14.18 0.25 -5.61
C PHE A 179 -15.56 0.79 -5.93
N ASN A 180 -15.80 2.09 -5.71
CA ASN A 180 -17.08 2.73 -5.98
C ASN A 180 -17.51 2.56 -7.46
N ARG A 181 -16.58 2.72 -8.41
CA ARG A 181 -16.86 2.51 -9.83
C ARG A 181 -17.07 1.03 -10.16
N ALA A 182 -16.25 0.13 -9.62
CA ALA A 182 -16.40 -1.29 -9.85
C ALA A 182 -17.73 -1.83 -9.30
N GLN A 183 -18.19 -1.30 -8.17
CA GLN A 183 -19.51 -1.61 -7.60
C GLN A 183 -20.66 -1.20 -8.53
N GLN A 184 -20.49 -0.15 -9.33
CA GLN A 184 -21.49 0.31 -10.30
C GLN A 184 -21.40 -0.43 -11.64
N GLU A 185 -20.18 -0.71 -12.11
CA GLU A 185 -19.94 -1.28 -13.44
C GLU A 185 -19.97 -2.82 -13.45
N ILE A 186 -19.56 -3.47 -12.36
CA ILE A 186 -19.45 -4.93 -12.22
C ILE A 186 -19.88 -5.42 -10.81
N PRO A 187 -21.10 -5.11 -10.35
CA PRO A 187 -21.55 -5.40 -8.97
C PRO A 187 -21.49 -6.88 -8.59
N GLU A 188 -21.83 -7.77 -9.51
CA GLU A 188 -21.81 -9.23 -9.30
C GLU A 188 -20.40 -9.73 -8.98
N PHE A 189 -19.40 -9.24 -9.72
CA PHE A 189 -17.99 -9.54 -9.45
C PHE A 189 -17.57 -9.05 -8.07
N ILE A 190 -17.97 -7.82 -7.70
CA ILE A 190 -17.63 -7.25 -6.39
C ILE A 190 -18.27 -8.07 -5.27
N ALA A 191 -19.53 -8.49 -5.40
CA ALA A 191 -20.18 -9.37 -4.44
C ALA A 191 -19.41 -10.69 -4.28
N GLU A 192 -19.05 -11.33 -5.40
CA GLU A 192 -18.35 -12.61 -5.41
C GLU A 192 -16.95 -12.53 -4.76
N VAL A 193 -16.15 -11.51 -5.08
CA VAL A 193 -14.82 -11.36 -4.46
C VAL A 193 -14.88 -10.87 -3.01
N THR A 194 -15.97 -10.21 -2.62
CA THR A 194 -16.23 -9.84 -1.22
C THR A 194 -16.52 -11.09 -0.40
N GLU A 195 -17.36 -11.99 -0.92
CA GLU A 195 -17.71 -13.25 -0.27
C GLU A 195 -16.53 -14.23 -0.22
N LYS A 196 -15.84 -14.43 -1.35
CA LYS A 196 -14.82 -15.48 -1.49
C LYS A 196 -13.42 -15.07 -1.04
N GLY A 197 -13.10 -13.78 -1.10
CA GLY A 197 -11.75 -13.30 -0.87
C GLY A 197 -10.74 -13.79 -1.92
N ILE A 198 -9.45 -13.77 -1.56
CA ILE A 198 -8.33 -14.34 -2.32
C ILE A 198 -7.62 -15.39 -1.48
N LEU A 199 -7.31 -16.53 -2.10
CA LEU A 199 -6.35 -17.49 -1.55
C LEU A 199 -4.94 -17.13 -2.05
N SER A 200 -4.03 -16.89 -1.12
CA SER A 200 -2.59 -16.77 -1.36
C SER A 200 -1.92 -18.02 -0.83
N GLN A 201 -1.24 -18.78 -1.69
CA GLN A 201 -0.53 -19.98 -1.29
C GLN A 201 0.92 -19.88 -1.78
N VAL A 202 1.87 -20.03 -0.86
CA VAL A 202 3.30 -19.92 -1.12
C VAL A 202 4.02 -21.10 -0.49
N THR A 203 4.89 -21.74 -1.26
CA THR A 203 5.78 -22.79 -0.78
C THR A 203 7.15 -22.18 -0.47
N TYR A 204 7.52 -22.15 0.81
CA TYR A 204 8.83 -21.72 1.29
C TYR A 204 9.75 -22.92 1.43
N ARG A 205 10.84 -22.91 0.67
CA ARG A 205 11.84 -23.99 0.68
C ARG A 205 13.08 -23.56 1.44
N VAL A 206 13.89 -24.52 1.88
CA VAL A 206 15.17 -24.23 2.56
C VAL A 206 16.10 -23.47 1.62
N GLU A 207 16.19 -23.93 0.37
CA GLU A 207 17.02 -23.32 -0.66
C GLU A 207 16.24 -22.36 -1.55
N LYS A 208 16.95 -21.34 -2.05
CA LYS A 208 16.37 -20.34 -2.96
C LYS A 208 16.00 -21.00 -4.29
N GLN A 209 14.75 -20.82 -4.72
CA GLN A 209 14.23 -21.49 -5.92
C GLN A 209 14.42 -20.68 -7.21
N PHE A 210 14.40 -19.35 -7.11
CA PHE A 210 14.58 -18.44 -8.24
C PHE A 210 15.00 -17.05 -7.74
N GLU A 211 15.48 -16.20 -8.63
CA GLU A 211 15.84 -14.81 -8.30
C GLU A 211 14.62 -14.01 -7.82
N GLY A 212 14.71 -13.45 -6.62
CA GLY A 212 13.58 -12.79 -5.95
C GLY A 212 12.68 -13.70 -5.11
N GLY A 213 12.90 -15.02 -5.07
CA GLY A 213 12.24 -15.96 -4.15
C GLY A 213 12.87 -15.98 -2.75
N SER A 214 12.07 -16.16 -1.69
CA SER A 214 12.53 -16.27 -0.29
C SER A 214 12.82 -17.72 0.05
N THR A 215 13.88 -17.93 0.81
CA THR A 215 14.00 -19.14 1.62
C THR A 215 13.11 -19.06 2.85
N LEU A 216 12.84 -20.21 3.44
CA LEU A 216 12.14 -20.33 4.71
C LEU A 216 12.80 -19.49 5.82
N LYS A 217 14.15 -19.50 5.86
CA LYS A 217 14.93 -18.71 6.82
C LYS A 217 14.75 -17.21 6.60
N GLN A 218 14.73 -16.75 5.35
CA GLN A 218 14.49 -15.32 5.05
C GLN A 218 13.07 -14.88 5.42
N ALA A 219 12.08 -15.75 5.20
CA ALA A 219 10.68 -15.42 5.43
C ALA A 219 10.28 -15.42 6.93
N PHE A 220 10.79 -16.38 7.71
CA PHE A 220 10.34 -16.63 9.10
C PHE A 220 11.48 -16.95 10.09
N GLY A 221 12.73 -16.95 9.65
CA GLY A 221 13.88 -17.44 10.43
C GLY A 221 14.62 -16.39 11.24
N LYS A 222 14.05 -15.18 11.46
CA LYS A 222 14.74 -14.08 12.16
C LYS A 222 15.17 -14.43 13.59
N GLU A 223 14.41 -15.27 14.26
CA GLU A 223 14.66 -15.70 15.65
C GLU A 223 15.51 -16.98 15.76
N ILE A 224 15.86 -17.60 14.63
CA ILE A 224 16.68 -18.82 14.61
C ILE A 224 18.11 -18.47 14.99
N GLN A 225 18.66 -19.19 15.96
CA GLN A 225 20.00 -19.00 16.48
C GLN A 225 20.91 -20.15 16.04
N GLU A 226 22.21 -19.89 16.03
CA GLU A 226 23.22 -20.93 15.81
C GLU A 226 23.13 -21.98 16.94
N GLY A 227 23.10 -23.26 16.58
CA GLY A 227 22.92 -24.36 17.54
C GLY A 227 21.48 -24.78 17.81
N ASP A 228 20.47 -24.07 17.29
CA ASP A 228 19.08 -24.56 17.35
C ASP A 228 18.96 -25.91 16.61
N ASP A 229 18.31 -26.89 17.26
CA ASP A 229 17.89 -28.12 16.60
C ASP A 229 16.71 -27.86 15.63
N GLU A 230 16.41 -28.85 14.78
CA GLU A 230 15.37 -28.72 13.75
C GLU A 230 13.97 -28.51 14.35
N GLU A 231 13.68 -29.11 15.51
CA GLU A 231 12.41 -28.93 16.20
C GLU A 231 12.25 -27.49 16.70
N THR A 232 13.29 -26.92 17.30
CA THR A 232 13.34 -25.54 17.76
C THR A 232 13.20 -24.55 16.61
N LYS A 233 13.88 -24.80 15.47
CA LYS A 233 13.74 -23.99 14.25
C LYS A 233 12.29 -23.99 13.75
N ARG A 234 11.66 -25.17 13.66
CA ARG A 234 10.26 -25.30 13.25
C ARG A 234 9.33 -24.53 14.17
N ARG A 235 9.46 -24.72 15.49
CA ARG A 235 8.65 -24.00 16.49
C ARG A 235 8.81 -22.49 16.39
N LYS A 236 10.04 -21.99 16.17
CA LYS A 236 10.30 -20.55 15.97
C LYS A 236 9.64 -20.03 14.69
N ILE A 237 9.69 -20.78 13.59
CA ILE A 237 9.01 -20.44 12.32
C ILE A 237 7.49 -20.38 12.52
N GLU A 238 6.91 -21.40 13.16
CA GLU A 238 5.47 -21.44 13.43
C GLU A 238 5.01 -20.31 14.34
N ALA A 239 5.81 -19.96 15.35
CA ALA A 239 5.57 -18.80 16.19
C ALA A 239 5.57 -17.48 15.39
N GLN A 240 6.47 -17.34 14.41
CA GLN A 240 6.47 -16.19 13.50
C GLN A 240 5.22 -16.16 12.62
N ILE A 241 4.79 -17.31 12.08
CA ILE A 241 3.55 -17.38 11.28
C ILE A 241 2.34 -17.03 12.15
N ALA A 242 2.27 -17.54 13.37
CA ALA A 242 1.18 -17.24 14.30
C ALA A 242 1.14 -15.75 14.70
N ARG A 243 2.29 -15.09 14.84
CA ARG A 243 2.40 -13.65 15.21
C ARG A 243 1.74 -12.72 14.19
N TYR A 244 1.68 -13.10 12.90
CA TYR A 244 1.12 -12.26 11.82
C TYR A 244 -0.03 -12.90 11.05
N GLY A 245 -0.29 -14.19 11.30
CA GLY A 245 -1.42 -14.90 10.74
C GLY A 245 -2.74 -14.31 11.21
N ARG A 246 -3.81 -14.64 10.49
CA ARG A 246 -5.18 -14.21 10.82
C ARG A 246 -6.02 -15.37 11.34
N GLY A 247 -5.51 -16.06 12.36
CA GLY A 247 -6.17 -17.23 12.95
C GLY A 247 -6.51 -18.28 11.87
N GLU A 248 -7.77 -18.69 11.82
CA GLU A 248 -8.29 -19.70 10.87
C GLU A 248 -8.08 -19.33 9.39
N HIS A 249 -7.86 -18.05 9.07
CA HIS A 249 -7.57 -17.59 7.72
C HIS A 249 -6.10 -17.75 7.33
N THR A 250 -5.25 -18.29 8.20
CA THR A 250 -3.86 -18.62 7.90
C THR A 250 -3.57 -20.05 8.33
N THR A 251 -3.25 -20.91 7.38
CA THR A 251 -2.90 -22.31 7.63
C THR A 251 -1.53 -22.60 7.02
N TRP A 252 -0.81 -23.53 7.63
CA TRP A 252 0.47 -23.99 7.10
C TRP A 252 0.62 -25.49 7.26
N GLU A 253 1.41 -26.07 6.35
CA GLU A 253 1.70 -27.49 6.32
C GLU A 253 3.19 -27.69 6.01
N TRP A 254 3.85 -28.54 6.79
CA TRP A 254 5.20 -28.99 6.50
C TRP A 254 5.14 -30.14 5.50
N THR A 255 6.00 -30.07 4.50
CA THR A 255 6.19 -31.04 3.44
C THR A 255 7.66 -31.42 3.37
N ASP A 256 7.98 -32.48 2.64
CA ASP A 256 9.38 -32.88 2.41
C ASP A 256 10.20 -31.78 1.72
N ASP A 257 9.53 -30.92 0.94
CA ASP A 257 10.14 -29.83 0.17
C ASP A 257 10.22 -28.50 0.94
N GLY A 258 9.61 -28.39 2.13
CA GLY A 258 9.54 -27.16 2.92
C GLY A 258 8.17 -26.87 3.51
N LEU A 259 7.80 -25.60 3.65
CA LEU A 259 6.55 -25.16 4.27
C LEU A 259 5.59 -24.60 3.23
N VAL A 260 4.38 -25.13 3.13
CA VAL A 260 3.29 -24.54 2.36
C VAL A 260 2.46 -23.66 3.27
N LEU A 261 2.46 -22.35 3.03
CA LEU A 261 1.67 -21.37 3.78
C LEU A 261 0.50 -20.88 2.92
N SER A 262 -0.69 -20.89 3.50
CA SER A 262 -1.94 -20.46 2.85
C SER A 262 -2.61 -19.36 3.64
N HIS A 263 -2.92 -18.24 2.98
CA HIS A 263 -3.70 -17.14 3.53
C HIS A 263 -5.01 -16.95 2.75
N ARG A 264 -6.14 -16.88 3.46
CA ARG A 264 -7.43 -16.46 2.92
C ARG A 264 -7.64 -14.99 3.27
N LEU A 265 -7.58 -14.12 2.29
CA LEU A 265 -7.52 -12.67 2.51
C LEU A 265 -8.74 -11.96 1.91
N PRO A 266 -9.33 -10.98 2.62
CA PRO A 266 -10.41 -10.18 2.06
C PRO A 266 -9.87 -9.29 0.94
N VAL A 267 -10.58 -9.26 -0.19
CA VAL A 267 -10.30 -8.36 -1.32
C VAL A 267 -10.82 -6.95 -1.03
N VAL A 268 -11.96 -6.87 -0.35
CA VAL A 268 -12.55 -5.61 0.07
C VAL A 268 -12.11 -5.31 1.50
N ARG A 269 -11.47 -4.16 1.70
CA ARG A 269 -11.06 -3.66 3.02
C ARG A 269 -11.59 -2.25 3.23
N THR A 270 -11.76 -1.82 4.48
CA THR A 270 -12.29 -0.49 4.81
C THR A 270 -11.19 0.47 5.23
N GLN A 271 -11.26 1.71 4.73
CA GLN A 271 -10.35 2.77 5.16
C GLN A 271 -10.68 3.16 6.63
N PRO A 272 -9.69 3.18 7.54
CA PRO A 272 -9.88 3.63 8.91
C PRO A 272 -10.38 5.07 8.98
N GLY A 273 -11.22 5.35 9.98
CA GLY A 273 -11.78 6.69 10.23
C GLY A 273 -12.93 7.08 9.29
N THR A 274 -13.01 6.52 8.08
CA THR A 274 -14.11 6.78 7.13
C THR A 274 -15.01 5.55 6.91
N ASN A 275 -14.50 4.35 7.19
CA ASN A 275 -15.13 3.06 6.91
C ASN A 275 -15.49 2.84 5.43
N LEU A 276 -14.92 3.63 4.52
CA LEU A 276 -15.21 3.50 3.10
C LEU A 276 -14.52 2.25 2.53
N PRO A 277 -15.23 1.44 1.72
CA PRO A 277 -14.69 0.22 1.13
C PRO A 277 -13.69 0.50 -0.01
N THR A 278 -12.64 -0.31 -0.06
CA THR A 278 -11.55 -0.27 -1.03
C THR A 278 -11.31 -1.67 -1.60
N LEU A 279 -10.74 -1.75 -2.80
CA LEU A 279 -10.18 -2.98 -3.35
C LEU A 279 -8.70 -3.09 -2.97
N PHE A 280 -8.38 -3.95 -2.01
CA PHE A 280 -7.00 -4.23 -1.60
C PHE A 280 -6.49 -5.48 -2.30
N THR A 281 -5.88 -5.32 -3.47
CA THR A 281 -5.58 -6.45 -4.35
C THR A 281 -4.44 -6.24 -5.34
N GLY A 282 -3.86 -7.35 -5.80
CA GLY A 282 -2.92 -7.43 -6.93
C GLY A 282 -3.53 -8.01 -8.21
N LEU A 283 -4.86 -8.20 -8.27
CA LEU A 283 -5.54 -8.92 -9.37
C LEU A 283 -5.19 -8.40 -10.77
N ALA A 284 -5.05 -7.08 -10.95
CA ALA A 284 -4.64 -6.51 -12.23
C ALA A 284 -3.25 -6.98 -12.67
N ALA A 285 -2.29 -7.02 -11.73
CA ALA A 285 -0.95 -7.54 -11.97
C ALA A 285 -0.96 -9.05 -12.25
N TYR A 286 -1.73 -9.81 -11.49
CA TYR A 286 -1.83 -11.26 -11.65
C TYR A 286 -2.42 -11.64 -13.01
N TRP A 287 -3.49 -10.98 -13.45
CA TRP A 287 -4.02 -11.23 -14.79
C TRP A 287 -3.02 -10.94 -15.88
N LYS A 288 -2.34 -9.78 -15.81
CA LYS A 288 -1.40 -9.39 -16.85
C LYS A 288 -0.31 -10.43 -16.99
N ARG A 289 0.25 -10.90 -15.87
CA ARG A 289 1.18 -12.03 -15.87
C ARG A 289 0.55 -13.29 -16.49
N ALA A 290 -0.67 -13.66 -16.10
CA ALA A 290 -1.36 -14.83 -16.65
C ALA A 290 -1.61 -14.77 -18.18
N GLN A 291 -1.73 -13.57 -18.77
CA GLN A 291 -1.87 -13.42 -20.23
C GLN A 291 -0.57 -13.68 -21.00
N PHE A 292 0.59 -13.44 -20.38
CA PHE A 292 1.90 -13.58 -21.04
C PHE A 292 2.58 -14.93 -20.76
N ASP A 293 2.08 -15.72 -19.80
CA ASP A 293 2.83 -16.79 -19.14
C ASP A 293 2.16 -18.18 -19.26
N VAL A 294 1.52 -18.45 -20.41
CA VAL A 294 0.79 -19.71 -20.66
C VAL A 294 1.72 -20.94 -20.79
N GLU A 295 3.02 -20.76 -21.03
CA GLU A 295 3.97 -21.88 -21.20
C GLU A 295 4.90 -22.16 -20.01
N VAL A 296 5.19 -21.20 -19.11
CA VAL A 296 6.31 -21.35 -18.15
C VAL A 296 5.87 -21.75 -16.73
N ARG A 297 4.61 -21.54 -16.34
CA ARG A 297 4.14 -21.70 -14.94
C ARG A 297 3.64 -23.09 -14.54
N LYS A 298 4.32 -24.17 -14.93
CA LYS A 298 3.92 -25.49 -14.41
C LYS A 298 4.29 -25.75 -12.93
N LYS A 299 5.19 -25.01 -12.26
CA LYS A 299 5.71 -25.47 -10.94
C LYS A 299 6.09 -24.47 -9.82
N VAL A 300 6.02 -23.13 -9.97
CA VAL A 300 6.75 -22.26 -9.01
C VAL A 300 5.88 -21.42 -8.05
N THR A 301 4.60 -21.18 -8.34
CA THR A 301 3.63 -20.67 -7.35
C THR A 301 2.23 -21.00 -7.87
N GLN A 302 1.58 -22.04 -7.35
CA GLN A 302 0.16 -22.25 -7.60
C GLN A 302 -0.64 -21.39 -6.63
N GLN A 303 -0.78 -20.11 -6.97
CA GLN A 303 -1.88 -19.34 -6.41
C GLN A 303 -3.13 -19.72 -7.19
N LEU A 304 -3.85 -20.72 -6.68
CA LEU A 304 -5.16 -21.09 -7.21
C LEU A 304 -6.11 -19.91 -6.95
N SER A 305 -6.23 -19.02 -7.92
CA SER A 305 -7.48 -18.29 -8.09
C SER A 305 -8.55 -19.37 -8.26
N LEU A 306 -9.49 -19.47 -7.33
CA LEU A 306 -10.76 -20.19 -7.53
C LEU A 306 -11.19 -20.02 -9.00
N GLU A 307 -11.55 -21.12 -9.66
CA GLU A 307 -11.85 -21.25 -11.09
C GLU A 307 -12.75 -20.13 -11.68
N MET A 308 -12.21 -18.93 -11.86
CA MET A 308 -12.85 -17.79 -12.54
C MET A 308 -12.01 -17.36 -13.75
N GLY A 309 -11.17 -18.28 -14.22
CA GLY A 309 -10.13 -18.05 -15.21
C GLY A 309 -10.67 -18.22 -16.63
N ARG A 310 -11.18 -17.13 -17.22
CA ARG A 310 -10.90 -16.68 -18.60
C ARG A 310 -11.92 -15.67 -19.13
N LEU A 311 -13.20 -15.82 -18.81
CA LEU A 311 -14.26 -14.92 -19.29
C LEU A 311 -14.42 -13.69 -18.38
N PHE A 312 -14.41 -13.90 -17.06
CA PHE A 312 -14.63 -12.87 -16.03
C PHE A 312 -13.53 -11.81 -15.99
N LEU A 313 -12.25 -12.22 -16.00
CA LEU A 313 -11.13 -11.26 -16.02
C LEU A 313 -10.95 -10.52 -17.35
N LYS A 314 -11.53 -11.03 -18.45
CA LYS A 314 -11.55 -10.33 -19.75
C LYS A 314 -12.47 -9.09 -19.69
N ILE A 315 -13.58 -9.18 -18.96
CA ILE A 315 -14.47 -8.05 -18.67
C ILE A 315 -13.76 -7.06 -17.73
N ILE A 316 -13.14 -7.57 -16.65
CA ILE A 316 -12.36 -6.74 -15.72
C ILE A 316 -11.28 -5.97 -16.47
N LEU A 317 -10.54 -6.54 -17.42
CA LEU A 317 -9.42 -5.85 -18.06
C LEU A 317 -9.70 -5.09 -19.34
N ASN A 318 -10.74 -5.44 -20.08
CA ASN A 318 -11.25 -4.55 -21.13
C ASN A 318 -11.89 -3.30 -20.50
N ASN A 319 -12.57 -3.43 -19.36
CA ASN A 319 -13.06 -2.29 -18.60
C ASN A 319 -11.95 -1.62 -17.80
N TRP A 320 -10.99 -2.34 -17.20
CA TRP A 320 -9.85 -1.77 -16.46
C TRP A 320 -8.89 -1.01 -17.36
N GLN A 321 -8.58 -1.48 -18.57
CA GLN A 321 -7.77 -0.67 -19.51
C GLN A 321 -8.54 0.53 -20.07
N ARG A 322 -9.87 0.42 -20.26
CA ARG A 322 -10.73 1.58 -20.58
C ARG A 322 -10.83 2.56 -19.41
N LEU A 323 -10.90 2.04 -18.20
CA LEU A 323 -10.89 2.78 -16.94
C LEU A 323 -9.53 3.43 -16.76
N GLN A 324 -8.39 2.74 -16.95
CA GLN A 324 -7.03 3.28 -16.90
C GLN A 324 -6.79 4.37 -17.96
N LYS A 325 -7.32 4.23 -19.18
CA LYS A 325 -7.23 5.28 -20.21
C LYS A 325 -8.13 6.50 -19.94
N ARG A 326 -9.20 6.35 -19.14
CA ARG A 326 -10.10 7.43 -18.70
C ARG A 326 -9.77 7.99 -17.30
N PHE A 327 -9.06 7.21 -16.47
CA PHE A 327 -8.44 7.65 -15.24
C PHE A 327 -7.30 8.54 -15.72
N GLY A 328 -7.49 9.85 -15.67
CA GLY A 328 -6.35 10.76 -15.63
C GLY A 328 -5.45 10.28 -14.52
N PHE A 329 -4.41 9.54 -14.87
CA PHE A 329 -3.41 9.15 -13.91
C PHE A 329 -2.79 10.44 -13.45
N CYS A 330 -2.84 10.64 -12.15
CA CYS A 330 -2.05 11.67 -11.56
C CYS A 330 -0.61 11.17 -11.58
N THR A 331 0.14 11.58 -12.61
CA THR A 331 1.55 11.23 -12.74
C THR A 331 2.33 12.19 -11.87
N ILE A 332 2.83 11.79 -10.70
CA ILE A 332 3.76 12.66 -9.98
C ILE A 332 5.10 12.53 -10.71
N GLY A 333 5.39 13.40 -11.69
CA GLY A 333 6.69 13.41 -12.36
C GLY A 333 7.81 13.69 -11.35
N LYS A 334 9.02 13.12 -11.41
CA LYS A 334 9.50 11.90 -12.07
C LYS A 334 10.29 11.12 -11.01
N ARG A 335 9.71 10.11 -10.34
CA ARG A 335 10.40 8.87 -9.89
C ARG A 335 9.65 7.97 -8.90
N VAL A 336 9.82 6.67 -9.17
CA VAL A 336 9.76 5.46 -8.34
C VAL A 336 8.38 5.08 -7.81
N MET A 337 7.82 4.11 -8.51
CA MET A 337 6.46 3.62 -8.48
C MET A 337 6.11 2.83 -7.21
N CYS A 338 4.99 3.17 -6.57
CA CYS A 338 3.97 2.20 -6.14
C CYS A 338 2.70 2.94 -5.67
N TRP A 339 1.55 2.30 -5.83
CA TRP A 339 0.23 2.87 -5.62
C TRP A 339 -0.31 2.49 -4.24
N PHE A 340 -0.90 3.44 -3.50
CA PHE A 340 -1.56 3.12 -2.24
C PHE A 340 -2.90 3.80 -2.07
N THR A 341 -3.81 3.02 -1.51
CA THR A 341 -4.93 3.51 -0.73
C THR A 341 -4.78 2.91 0.66
N ILE A 342 -4.91 3.77 1.66
CA ILE A 342 -4.83 3.45 3.07
C ILE A 342 -5.91 2.44 3.43
N THR A 343 -5.50 1.33 4.05
CA THR A 343 -6.36 0.49 4.89
C THR A 343 -5.52 0.07 6.09
N SER A 344 -5.62 0.80 7.21
CA SER A 344 -5.19 0.23 8.49
C SER A 344 -6.15 -0.88 8.89
N LEU A 345 -5.60 -1.85 9.60
CA LEU A 345 -6.31 -3.01 10.08
C LEU A 345 -7.00 -2.66 11.39
N LEU A 346 -8.32 -2.69 11.39
CA LEU A 346 -9.07 -3.06 12.58
C LEU A 346 -9.61 -4.47 12.36
N ASN A 347 -9.41 -5.30 13.38
CA ASN A 347 -9.98 -6.64 13.51
C ASN A 347 -11.41 -6.67 12.97
N MET A 348 -11.74 -7.73 12.22
CA MET A 348 -13.12 -8.11 11.99
C MET A 348 -13.74 -8.37 13.37
N ALA A 349 -14.32 -7.34 13.98
CA ALA A 349 -15.22 -7.51 15.10
C ALA A 349 -16.40 -8.30 14.54
N GLU A 350 -16.58 -9.51 15.05
CA GLU A 350 -17.68 -10.40 14.71
C GLU A 350 -18.99 -9.61 14.75
N ASN A 351 -19.72 -9.64 13.64
CA ASN A 351 -21.11 -9.26 13.58
C ASN A 351 -21.93 -10.34 14.30
N ARG A 352 -21.79 -10.45 15.64
CA ARG A 352 -22.73 -11.22 16.46
C ARG A 352 -23.99 -10.38 16.62
N GLY A 353 -24.88 -10.49 15.63
CA GLY A 353 -26.27 -10.11 15.77
C GLY A 353 -26.85 -10.79 17.00
N LYS A 354 -27.16 -9.98 18.01
CA LYS A 354 -27.90 -10.38 19.21
C LYS A 354 -29.27 -10.91 18.80
N ALA A 355 -29.46 -12.21 18.99
CA ALA A 355 -30.77 -12.83 19.11
C ALA A 355 -30.76 -13.69 20.38
N SER A 356 -31.24 -13.13 21.49
CA SER A 356 -32.09 -13.78 22.50
C SER A 356 -32.06 -13.01 23.83
N ASN A 357 -33.26 -12.88 24.39
CA ASN A 357 -33.64 -12.15 25.59
C ASN A 357 -32.95 -12.60 26.90
N PRO A 358 -33.08 -11.80 27.98
CA PRO A 358 -32.23 -11.83 29.17
C PRO A 358 -32.76 -12.77 30.25
N ILE A 359 -31.87 -13.48 30.97
CA ILE A 359 -32.17 -14.03 32.30
C ILE A 359 -30.90 -13.99 33.17
N GLY A 360 -30.96 -13.17 34.24
CA GLY A 360 -30.67 -13.59 35.62
C GLY A 360 -29.23 -13.73 36.11
N LEU A 361 -28.78 -12.71 36.86
CA LEU A 361 -28.09 -12.77 38.17
C LEU A 361 -27.41 -14.10 38.57
N PHE A 362 -26.08 -14.11 38.71
CA PHE A 362 -25.33 -13.78 39.93
C PHE A 362 -23.86 -13.50 39.58
#